data_AF-A0A9W6PIF2-F1
#
_entry.id   AF-A0A9W6PIF2-F1
#
_cell.length_a   1.000
_cell.length_b   1.000
_cell.length_c   1.000
_cell.angle_alpha   90.00
_cell.angle_beta   90.00
_cell.angle_gamma   90.00
#
_symmetry.space_group_name_H-M   'P 1'
#
loop_
_entity.id
_entity.type
_entity.pdbx_description
1 polymer ?
#
loop_
_entity_poly.entity_id
_entity_poly.type
_entity_poly.pdbx_seq_one_letter_code
_entity_poly.pdbx_strand_id
1 'polypeptide(L)'
;MAAQLRAARRPGRALAALALAAAGGLLAAATVGSGPAGAAGTTLRDLAEAKGSYFGTALTQSNLNSSTITAIAGTQFDMVTPGNEMKWDTTEPSAGNFNFGPGDQIVSFAKAHSMRVRGHTLVWHSQLPNWVSSLPTAQVQAAMEKHVTTEVTHYKGQVYSWDVVNEPFNEDGTLRTDAFTNAMGSGYIADALRTAHAADPNAKLYLNDYNIEGLGAKSDAMYALVSSLKQQGVPIDGVGFESHFIVGQVPSSLKANMQRFTALGVDVAITELDDRMPVPASAANLAQQATDYAYVVNSCLAVSGCVGVSQWGVGDPDSWIPDFFSGYGAATMYDNNYQPKAAYNAVVTALGGSTASPSPSVSSSPSASPSSSPSSSSSPSSSASPSVPPTGAACKVTTQVSSWNTGLTENVTVTNTGGSAVNGWKLAFTLPGGQSVTNAWNATVSPATGQVTASNLSYNAAIPAGGSTSFGFQANHTGNAAAASGFTLNGVACAAG
;
A
#
# COMPACT_ATOMS: atom_id res chain seq x y z
N MET A 1 59.79 18.47 0.49
CA MET A 1 61.17 18.08 0.10
C MET A 1 61.64 17.07 1.13
N ALA A 2 61.96 15.79 0.90
CA ALA A 2 62.14 14.88 -0.25
C ALA A 2 61.70 13.46 0.25
N ALA A 3 60.95 12.60 -0.46
CA ALA A 3 61.37 11.71 -1.57
C ALA A 3 62.62 10.86 -1.24
N GLN A 4 62.78 9.55 -1.47
CA GLN A 4 62.02 8.52 -2.19
C GLN A 4 62.78 7.15 -2.07
N LEU A 5 62.04 6.03 -2.12
CA LEU A 5 62.26 4.77 -2.90
C LEU A 5 63.30 3.66 -2.56
N ARG A 6 62.74 2.42 -2.53
CA ARG A 6 63.16 1.13 -3.16
C ARG A 6 64.41 0.40 -2.58
N ALA A 7 64.59 -0.92 -2.66
CA ALA A 7 63.85 -2.15 -2.98
C ALA A 7 64.84 -3.31 -2.79
N ALA A 8 64.42 -4.57 -2.50
CA ALA A 8 65.09 -5.79 -3.00
C ALA A 8 64.37 -7.09 -2.57
N ARG A 9 64.56 -8.12 -3.40
CA ARG A 9 63.79 -9.36 -3.56
C ARG A 9 64.35 -10.54 -2.73
N ARG A 10 63.49 -11.55 -2.51
CA ARG A 10 63.81 -12.94 -2.08
C ARG A 10 64.75 -13.65 -3.09
N PRO A 11 65.45 -14.76 -2.76
CA PRO A 11 64.83 -16.11 -2.79
C PRO A 11 65.42 -17.16 -1.81
N GLY A 12 64.76 -18.31 -1.65
CA GLY A 12 65.31 -19.49 -0.97
C GLY A 12 64.31 -20.64 -0.83
N ARG A 13 64.27 -21.51 -1.84
CA ARG A 13 63.57 -22.81 -1.86
C ARG A 13 64.45 -23.90 -1.24
N ALA A 14 63.85 -24.87 -0.55
CA ALA A 14 64.40 -26.23 -0.42
C ALA A 14 63.24 -27.25 -0.51
N LEU A 15 63.35 -28.15 -1.48
CA LEU A 15 62.57 -29.38 -1.72
C LEU A 15 63.53 -30.54 -1.44
N ALA A 16 63.12 -31.62 -0.76
CA ALA A 16 62.83 -32.97 -1.30
C ALA A 16 63.30 -34.01 -0.24
N ALA A 17 62.83 -35.25 -0.06
CA ALA A 17 61.72 -36.05 -0.59
C ALA A 17 61.54 -37.36 0.24
N LEU A 18 60.31 -37.87 0.24
CA LEU A 18 59.77 -39.26 0.26
C LEU A 18 60.41 -40.43 1.06
N ALA A 19 59.54 -41.18 1.78
CA ALA A 19 59.28 -42.62 1.53
C ALA A 19 57.89 -43.08 2.07
N LEU A 20 57.23 -43.96 1.32
CA LEU A 20 55.89 -44.55 1.48
C LEU A 20 55.78 -45.61 2.60
N ALA A 21 54.58 -45.75 3.17
CA ALA A 21 53.99 -47.05 3.49
C ALA A 21 52.45 -46.97 3.48
N ALA A 22 51.83 -47.81 2.66
CA ALA A 22 50.38 -47.99 2.54
C ALA A 22 49.93 -49.19 3.38
N ALA A 23 48.78 -49.07 4.06
CA ALA A 23 47.98 -50.20 4.50
C ALA A 23 46.50 -49.77 4.51
N GLY A 24 45.69 -50.49 3.72
CA GLY A 24 44.29 -50.21 3.48
C GLY A 24 43.37 -50.49 4.69
N GLY A 25 42.30 -49.72 4.77
CA GLY A 25 41.17 -49.93 5.67
C GLY A 25 39.88 -49.60 4.93
N LEU A 26 38.93 -50.54 4.99
CA LEU A 26 37.70 -50.64 4.21
C LEU A 26 36.85 -49.34 4.19
N LEU A 27 36.48 -48.88 3.00
CA LEU A 27 35.30 -48.02 2.83
C LEU A 27 34.04 -48.91 2.90
N ALA A 28 33.31 -48.83 4.00
CA ALA A 28 31.89 -49.17 4.00
C ALA A 28 31.14 -48.04 3.28
N ALA A 29 30.75 -48.28 2.03
CA ALA A 29 29.83 -47.41 1.31
C ALA A 29 28.46 -47.48 2.00
N ALA A 30 28.19 -46.54 2.91
CA ALA A 30 26.83 -46.22 3.30
C ALA A 30 26.17 -45.57 2.08
N THR A 31 25.37 -46.34 1.35
CA THR A 31 24.41 -45.82 0.39
C THR A 31 23.36 -45.04 1.18
N VAL A 32 23.64 -43.77 1.46
CA VAL A 32 22.58 -42.81 1.76
C VAL A 32 21.75 -42.75 0.49
N GLY A 33 20.55 -43.30 0.56
CA GLY A 33 19.56 -43.14 -0.50
C GLY A 33 19.34 -41.64 -0.68
N SER A 34 19.97 -41.08 -1.70
CA SER A 34 19.52 -39.86 -2.33
C SER A 34 18.16 -40.19 -2.95
N GLY A 35 17.11 -40.09 -2.12
CA GLY A 35 15.79 -39.75 -2.63
C GLY A 35 15.95 -38.51 -3.52
N PRO A 36 15.11 -38.34 -4.55
CA PRO A 36 15.25 -37.20 -5.44
C PRO A 36 15.26 -35.94 -4.58
N ALA A 37 16.39 -35.24 -4.57
CA ALA A 37 16.42 -33.85 -4.14
C ALA A 37 15.44 -33.17 -5.09
N GLY A 38 14.20 -32.97 -4.63
CA GLY A 38 13.25 -32.14 -5.35
C GLY A 38 13.99 -30.85 -5.62
N ALA A 39 14.11 -30.48 -6.90
CA ALA A 39 14.69 -29.20 -7.27
C ALA A 39 14.03 -28.15 -6.36
N ALA A 40 14.82 -27.52 -5.49
CA ALA A 40 14.33 -26.43 -4.67
C ALA A 40 13.75 -25.41 -5.66
N GLY A 41 12.42 -25.27 -5.69
CA GLY A 41 11.80 -24.23 -6.49
C GLY A 41 12.41 -22.92 -6.04
N THR A 42 12.98 -22.15 -6.96
CA THR A 42 13.63 -20.89 -6.61
C THR A 42 12.57 -19.95 -6.03
N THR A 43 12.77 -19.50 -4.79
CA THR A 43 11.83 -18.61 -4.08
C THR A 43 11.82 -17.22 -4.72
N LEU A 44 10.78 -16.42 -4.46
CA LEU A 44 10.73 -15.03 -4.96
C LEU A 44 11.96 -14.23 -4.50
N ARG A 45 12.35 -14.35 -3.23
CA ARG A 45 13.56 -13.71 -2.68
C ARG A 45 14.84 -14.14 -3.37
N ASP A 46 15.05 -15.44 -3.60
CA ASP A 46 16.27 -15.92 -4.24
C ASP A 46 16.36 -15.46 -5.71
N LEU A 47 15.22 -15.44 -6.40
CA LEU A 47 15.13 -14.95 -7.77
C LEU A 47 15.38 -13.44 -7.87
N ALA A 48 14.82 -12.65 -6.95
CA ALA A 48 15.05 -11.21 -6.90
C ALA A 48 16.50 -10.88 -6.55
N GLU A 49 17.09 -11.54 -5.55
CA GLU A 49 18.49 -11.35 -5.16
C GLU A 49 19.46 -11.70 -6.29
N ALA A 50 19.15 -12.73 -7.09
CA ALA A 50 19.90 -13.06 -8.30
C ALA A 50 19.87 -11.96 -9.38
N LYS A 51 18.93 -11.00 -9.28
CA LYS A 51 18.83 -9.80 -10.12
C LYS A 51 19.38 -8.54 -9.43
N GLY A 52 19.92 -8.65 -8.21
CA GLY A 52 20.37 -7.51 -7.42
C GLY A 52 19.24 -6.64 -6.88
N SER A 53 18.09 -7.28 -6.60
CA SER A 53 16.84 -6.66 -6.16
C SER A 53 16.30 -7.43 -4.94
N TYR A 54 15.42 -6.82 -4.14
CA TYR A 54 14.67 -7.55 -3.09
C TYR A 54 13.24 -7.87 -3.54
N PHE A 55 12.61 -8.85 -2.90
CA PHE A 55 11.16 -9.06 -2.99
C PHE A 55 10.54 -9.13 -1.60
N GLY A 56 9.71 -8.14 -1.26
CA GLY A 56 9.14 -7.96 0.07
C GLY A 56 7.64 -8.19 0.17
N THR A 57 7.15 -8.11 1.39
CA THR A 57 5.71 -8.11 1.72
C THR A 57 5.43 -7.21 2.93
N ALA A 58 4.19 -6.74 3.06
CA ALA A 58 3.72 -6.15 4.31
C ALA A 58 3.16 -7.21 5.26
N LEU A 59 3.41 -7.05 6.56
CA LEU A 59 2.81 -7.86 7.63
C LEU A 59 2.25 -6.95 8.72
N THR A 60 1.12 -7.34 9.29
CA THR A 60 0.61 -6.82 10.55
C THR A 60 0.94 -7.77 11.70
N GLN A 61 0.84 -7.28 12.93
CA GLN A 61 0.98 -8.08 14.15
C GLN A 61 0.02 -9.29 14.13
N SER A 62 -1.21 -9.11 13.64
CA SER A 62 -2.20 -10.18 13.56
C SER A 62 -1.77 -11.32 12.64
N ASN A 63 -1.05 -11.01 11.55
CA ASN A 63 -0.54 -12.00 10.61
C ASN A 63 0.49 -12.93 11.24
N LEU A 64 1.24 -12.47 12.25
CA LEU A 64 2.23 -13.30 12.97
C LEU A 64 1.59 -14.48 13.72
N ASN A 65 0.28 -14.45 13.97
CA ASN A 65 -0.44 -15.56 14.60
C ASN A 65 -0.83 -16.66 13.61
N SER A 66 -0.67 -16.44 12.30
CA SER A 66 -1.00 -17.40 11.25
C SER A 66 0.26 -18.16 10.81
N SER A 67 0.30 -19.48 11.06
CA SER A 67 1.38 -20.33 10.59
C SER A 67 1.48 -20.38 9.06
N THR A 68 0.34 -20.27 8.35
CA THR A 68 0.31 -20.22 6.89
C THR A 68 0.97 -18.94 6.37
N ILE A 69 0.58 -17.78 6.91
CA ILE A 69 1.12 -16.49 6.46
C ILE A 69 2.60 -16.39 6.78
N THR A 70 2.99 -16.74 8.02
CA THR A 70 4.40 -16.69 8.45
C THR A 70 5.28 -17.67 7.67
N ALA A 71 4.78 -18.86 7.31
CA ALA A 71 5.52 -19.81 6.47
C ALA A 71 5.75 -19.28 5.05
N ILE A 72 4.71 -18.72 4.41
CA ILE A 72 4.86 -18.11 3.08
C ILE A 72 5.82 -16.93 3.17
N ALA A 73 5.59 -16.03 4.13
CA ALA A 73 6.40 -14.83 4.26
C ALA A 73 7.87 -15.17 4.49
N GLY A 74 8.14 -16.02 5.49
CA GLY A 74 9.48 -16.47 5.87
C GLY A 74 10.25 -17.20 4.77
N THR A 75 9.54 -17.79 3.79
CA THR A 75 10.14 -18.54 2.68
C THR A 75 10.33 -17.66 1.44
N GLN A 76 9.32 -16.85 1.09
CA GLN A 76 9.25 -16.19 -0.21
C GLN A 76 9.87 -14.80 -0.22
N PHE A 77 9.94 -14.11 0.91
CA PHE A 77 10.33 -12.70 0.95
C PHE A 77 11.61 -12.48 1.76
N ASP A 78 12.39 -11.46 1.38
CA ASP A 78 13.61 -11.01 2.06
C ASP A 78 13.51 -9.56 2.58
N MET A 79 12.31 -8.99 2.54
CA MET A 79 12.00 -7.69 3.11
C MET A 79 10.59 -7.71 3.69
N VAL A 80 10.42 -7.08 4.86
CA VAL A 80 9.10 -6.89 5.47
C VAL A 80 8.84 -5.41 5.78
N THR A 81 7.59 -4.99 5.58
CA THR A 81 7.08 -3.68 6.00
C THR A 81 6.02 -3.90 7.10
N PRO A 82 6.15 -3.32 8.30
CA PRO A 82 5.06 -3.32 9.28
C PRO A 82 3.89 -2.48 8.75
N GLY A 83 2.72 -3.09 8.55
CA GLY A 83 1.61 -2.43 7.87
C GLY A 83 0.97 -1.29 8.68
N ASN A 84 1.02 -1.38 10.02
CA ASN A 84 0.48 -0.36 10.92
C ASN A 84 1.35 -0.10 12.15
N GLU A 85 2.22 -1.04 12.50
CA GLU A 85 2.87 -1.14 13.80
C GLU A 85 3.98 -0.10 14.04
N MET A 86 4.36 0.64 13.00
CA MET A 86 5.30 1.76 13.02
C MET A 86 4.66 3.10 12.56
N LYS A 87 3.33 3.19 12.56
CA LYS A 87 2.62 4.46 12.33
C LYS A 87 2.45 5.22 13.65
N TRP A 88 2.36 6.54 13.56
CA TRP A 88 2.43 7.45 14.71
C TRP A 88 1.38 7.16 15.79
N ASP A 89 0.12 6.90 15.43
CA ASP A 89 -0.93 6.59 16.42
C ASP A 89 -0.62 5.34 17.26
N THR A 90 0.17 4.42 16.71
CA THR A 90 0.57 3.17 17.35
C THR A 90 1.84 3.37 18.17
N THR A 91 2.82 4.09 17.63
CA THR A 91 4.13 4.26 18.28
C THR A 91 4.18 5.37 19.31
N GLU A 92 3.34 6.41 19.21
CA GLU A 92 3.21 7.48 20.20
C GLU A 92 1.74 7.91 20.40
N PRO A 93 0.88 7.03 20.98
CA PRO A 93 -0.55 7.27 21.14
C PRO A 93 -0.88 8.48 22.03
N SER A 94 0.05 8.90 22.90
CA SER A 94 -0.04 10.14 23.68
C SER A 94 1.36 10.76 23.82
N ALA A 95 1.42 12.10 23.91
CA ALA A 95 2.67 12.85 23.87
C ALA A 95 3.74 12.30 24.84
N GLY A 96 4.85 11.81 24.29
CA GLY A 96 5.99 11.27 25.02
C GLY A 96 5.83 9.84 25.55
N ASN A 97 4.68 9.19 25.36
CA ASN A 97 4.45 7.80 25.75
C ASN A 97 4.57 6.89 24.53
N PHE A 98 5.75 6.32 24.34
CA PHE A 98 6.04 5.48 23.17
C PHE A 98 5.67 4.01 23.41
N ASN A 99 5.14 3.36 22.37
CA ASN A 99 4.81 1.94 22.34
C ASN A 99 5.41 1.26 21.09
N PHE A 100 6.60 0.69 21.25
CA PHE A 100 7.30 -0.02 20.15
C PHE A 100 7.00 -1.52 20.10
N GLY A 101 6.26 -2.06 21.07
CA GLY A 101 6.02 -3.50 21.20
C GLY A 101 5.49 -4.17 19.91
N PRO A 102 4.46 -3.64 19.25
CA PRO A 102 3.97 -4.20 18.00
C PRO A 102 5.01 -4.21 16.87
N GLY A 103 5.74 -3.10 16.67
CA GLY A 103 6.77 -3.01 15.62
C GLY A 103 7.97 -3.91 15.91
N ASP A 104 8.40 -4.01 17.18
CA ASP A 104 9.46 -4.90 17.64
C ASP A 104 9.17 -6.38 17.33
N GLN A 105 7.90 -6.80 17.35
CA GLN A 105 7.52 -8.16 16.98
C GLN A 105 7.74 -8.45 15.50
N ILE A 106 7.40 -7.49 14.62
CA ILE A 106 7.64 -7.62 13.18
C ILE A 106 9.14 -7.58 12.88
N VAL A 107 9.90 -6.69 13.53
CA VAL A 107 11.37 -6.64 13.42
C VAL A 107 12.01 -7.95 13.90
N SER A 108 11.49 -8.55 14.96
CA SER A 108 11.98 -9.84 15.47
C SER A 108 11.72 -10.98 14.49
N PHE A 109 10.53 -11.02 13.87
CA PHE A 109 10.23 -11.94 12.78
C PHE A 109 11.18 -11.74 11.60
N ALA A 110 11.40 -10.49 11.18
CA ALA A 110 12.32 -10.15 10.10
C ALA A 110 13.73 -10.72 10.36
N LYS A 111 14.27 -10.49 11.56
CA LYS A 111 15.58 -11.01 11.97
C LYS A 111 15.63 -12.53 11.95
N ALA A 112 14.61 -13.20 12.47
CA ALA A 112 14.54 -14.66 12.50
C ALA A 112 14.55 -15.28 11.08
N HIS A 113 14.01 -14.56 10.09
CA HIS A 113 13.92 -14.98 8.69
C HIS A 113 14.94 -14.31 7.76
N SER A 114 15.94 -13.61 8.33
CA SER A 114 16.98 -12.88 7.58
C SER A 114 16.38 -11.93 6.53
N MET A 115 15.38 -11.16 6.94
CA MET A 115 14.74 -10.14 6.13
C MET A 115 15.24 -8.75 6.51
N ARG A 116 15.27 -7.86 5.51
CA ARG A 116 15.35 -6.42 5.72
C ARG A 116 14.02 -5.89 6.25
N VAL A 117 14.03 -4.75 6.94
CA VAL A 117 12.81 -4.06 7.37
C VAL A 117 12.71 -2.72 6.68
N ARG A 118 11.56 -2.42 6.05
CA ARG A 118 11.19 -1.04 5.69
C ARG A 118 10.32 -0.48 6.81
N GLY A 119 10.78 0.57 7.50
CA GLY A 119 9.98 1.27 8.48
C GLY A 119 8.95 2.13 7.79
N HIS A 120 7.68 1.98 8.18
CA HIS A 120 6.54 2.64 7.55
C HIS A 120 5.50 2.99 8.63
N THR A 121 5.24 4.26 8.91
CA THR A 121 5.87 5.48 8.37
C THR A 121 5.91 6.57 9.45
N LEU A 122 6.89 7.46 9.37
CA LEU A 122 7.19 8.43 10.43
C LEU A 122 6.25 9.65 10.41
N VAL A 123 5.92 10.16 9.23
CA VAL A 123 5.10 11.37 9.07
C VAL A 123 4.06 11.14 7.99
N TRP A 124 2.80 11.04 8.41
CA TRP A 124 1.66 10.86 7.53
C TRP A 124 0.44 11.61 8.06
N HIS A 125 -0.39 12.10 7.16
CA HIS A 125 -1.62 12.82 7.52
C HIS A 125 -2.69 11.89 8.12
N SER A 126 -2.63 10.59 7.80
CA SER A 126 -3.51 9.55 8.32
C SER A 126 -2.82 8.80 9.47
N GLN A 127 -3.63 8.14 10.32
CA GLN A 127 -3.17 7.46 11.53
C GLN A 127 -2.29 8.37 12.42
N LEU A 128 -2.63 9.66 12.42
CA LEU A 128 -2.00 10.67 13.27
C LEU A 128 -2.76 10.73 14.60
N PRO A 129 -2.08 10.62 15.76
CA PRO A 129 -2.77 10.62 17.03
C PRO A 129 -3.40 12.00 17.30
N ASN A 130 -4.60 11.98 17.88
CA ASN A 130 -5.41 13.19 18.10
C ASN A 130 -4.70 14.30 18.88
N TRP A 131 -3.73 13.96 19.73
CA TRP A 131 -2.98 14.95 20.49
C TRP A 131 -2.12 15.82 19.58
N VAL A 132 -1.59 15.29 18.46
CA VAL A 132 -0.80 16.05 17.47
C VAL A 132 -1.71 16.93 16.62
N SER A 133 -2.81 16.38 16.11
CA SER A 133 -3.76 17.14 15.28
C SER A 133 -4.45 18.27 16.04
N SER A 134 -4.46 18.22 17.38
CA SER A 134 -5.00 19.25 18.26
C SER A 134 -3.96 20.25 18.76
N LEU A 135 -2.67 20.11 18.41
CA LEU A 135 -1.63 21.04 18.85
C LEU A 135 -1.81 22.42 18.21
N PRO A 136 -1.44 23.50 18.92
CA PRO A 136 -1.18 24.78 18.27
C PRO A 136 -0.09 24.61 17.21
N THR A 137 -0.24 25.27 16.05
CA THR A 137 0.70 25.14 14.92
C THR A 137 2.16 25.36 15.31
N ALA A 138 2.43 26.30 16.22
CA ALA A 138 3.77 26.59 16.75
C ALA A 138 4.43 25.42 17.52
N GLN A 139 3.70 24.37 17.88
CA GLN A 139 4.19 23.20 18.62
C GLN A 139 4.34 21.94 17.74
N VAL A 140 3.75 21.93 16.53
CA VAL A 140 3.72 20.74 15.67
C VAL A 140 5.12 20.35 15.21
N GLN A 141 5.97 21.32 14.84
CA GLN A 141 7.35 21.03 14.42
C GLN A 141 8.13 20.28 15.49
N ALA A 142 8.13 20.79 16.73
CA ALA A 142 8.86 20.17 17.84
C ALA A 142 8.30 18.76 18.17
N ALA A 143 7.00 18.55 18.02
CA ALA A 143 6.39 17.23 18.18
C ALA A 143 6.86 16.25 17.10
N MET A 144 6.87 16.67 15.83
CA MET A 144 7.38 15.88 14.70
C MET A 144 8.85 15.51 14.86
N GLU A 145 9.71 16.49 15.15
CA GLU A 145 11.14 16.24 15.31
C GLU A 145 11.42 15.29 16.48
N LYS A 146 10.70 15.44 17.59
CA LYS A 146 10.81 14.53 18.75
C LYS A 146 10.35 13.12 18.42
N HIS A 147 9.21 12.98 17.74
CA HIS A 147 8.67 11.70 17.32
C HIS A 147 9.64 10.96 16.41
N VAL A 148 10.03 11.60 15.30
CA VAL A 148 10.99 11.07 14.31
C VAL A 148 12.30 10.67 14.99
N THR A 149 12.86 11.54 15.83
CA THR A 149 14.11 11.23 16.53
C THR A 149 13.97 10.01 17.43
N THR A 150 12.89 9.92 18.21
CA THR A 150 12.72 8.86 19.21
C THR A 150 12.50 7.50 18.53
N GLU A 151 11.62 7.45 17.54
CA GLU A 151 11.32 6.21 16.81
C GLU A 151 12.51 5.72 15.97
N VAL A 152 13.15 6.59 15.18
CA VAL A 152 14.31 6.21 14.38
C VAL A 152 15.48 5.79 15.28
N THR A 153 15.66 6.44 16.44
CA THR A 153 16.70 6.04 17.40
C THR A 153 16.43 4.65 17.99
N HIS A 154 15.18 4.31 18.31
CA HIS A 154 14.80 2.99 18.82
C HIS A 154 15.15 1.89 17.80
N TYR A 155 14.83 2.11 16.52
CA TYR A 155 15.08 1.13 15.45
C TYR A 155 16.44 1.27 14.75
N LYS A 156 17.35 2.10 15.28
CA LYS A 156 18.66 2.37 14.68
C LYS A 156 19.44 1.09 14.36
N GLY A 157 19.86 0.95 13.11
CA GLY A 157 20.57 -0.23 12.61
C GLY A 157 19.73 -1.51 12.46
N GLN A 158 18.41 -1.44 12.70
CA GLN A 158 17.47 -2.55 12.52
C GLN A 158 16.57 -2.37 11.29
N VAL A 159 16.36 -1.11 10.88
CA VAL A 159 15.58 -0.73 9.71
C VAL A 159 16.52 -0.42 8.54
N TYR A 160 16.25 -1.04 7.39
CA TYR A 160 17.01 -0.83 6.14
C TYR A 160 16.66 0.52 5.50
N SER A 161 15.36 0.84 5.44
CA SER A 161 14.85 2.08 4.86
C SER A 161 13.63 2.59 5.60
N TRP A 162 13.46 3.90 5.69
CA TRP A 162 12.26 4.55 6.23
C TRP A 162 11.48 5.24 5.12
N ASP A 163 10.17 5.02 5.07
CA ASP A 163 9.24 5.96 4.46
C ASP A 163 9.07 7.11 5.46
N VAL A 164 9.80 8.21 5.24
CA VAL A 164 9.90 9.32 6.21
C VAL A 164 8.67 10.21 6.14
N VAL A 165 8.24 10.56 4.93
CA VAL A 165 6.99 11.26 4.69
C VAL A 165 6.18 10.47 3.69
N ASN A 166 4.94 10.18 4.06
CA ASN A 166 3.99 9.44 3.24
C ASN A 166 2.89 10.36 2.68
N GLU A 167 2.56 10.19 1.40
CA GLU A 167 1.44 10.84 0.71
C GLU A 167 1.32 12.37 0.86
N PRO A 168 2.40 13.15 0.63
CA PRO A 168 2.38 14.60 0.82
C PRO A 168 1.50 15.34 -0.19
N PHE A 169 1.09 14.71 -1.31
CA PHE A 169 0.38 15.37 -2.40
C PHE A 169 -1.08 14.91 -2.56
N ASN A 170 -1.91 15.84 -3.06
CA ASN A 170 -3.20 15.54 -3.67
C ASN A 170 -3.02 15.10 -5.14
N GLU A 171 -4.07 14.61 -5.77
CA GLU A 171 -4.04 14.14 -7.17
C GLU A 171 -3.60 15.21 -8.19
N ASP A 172 -3.88 16.49 -7.91
CA ASP A 172 -3.51 17.62 -8.77
C ASP A 172 -2.06 18.10 -8.56
N GLY A 173 -1.29 17.43 -7.68
CA GLY A 173 0.09 17.79 -7.34
C GLY A 173 0.21 18.94 -6.34
N THR A 174 -0.90 19.47 -5.81
CA THR A 174 -0.84 20.39 -4.68
C THR A 174 -0.48 19.65 -3.40
N LEU A 175 0.21 20.32 -2.47
CA LEU A 175 0.47 19.73 -1.16
C LEU A 175 -0.84 19.53 -0.40
N ARG A 176 -0.94 18.37 0.24
CA ARG A 176 -2.05 18.02 1.12
C ARG A 176 -2.05 18.94 2.34
N THR A 177 -3.23 19.47 2.65
CA THR A 177 -3.44 20.26 3.86
C THR A 177 -3.63 19.33 5.06
N ASP A 178 -2.68 19.36 5.99
CA ASP A 178 -2.72 18.61 7.25
C ASP A 178 -2.08 19.41 8.39
N ALA A 179 -1.90 18.79 9.56
CA ALA A 179 -1.29 19.45 10.72
C ALA A 179 0.14 19.97 10.42
N PHE A 180 0.90 19.26 9.59
CA PHE A 180 2.30 19.59 9.26
C PHE A 180 2.38 20.72 8.26
N THR A 181 1.65 20.63 7.14
CA THR A 181 1.60 21.68 6.11
C THR A 181 1.01 22.97 6.69
N ASN A 182 0.02 22.89 7.58
CA ASN A 182 -0.54 24.08 8.26
C ASN A 182 0.46 24.76 9.19
N ALA A 183 1.38 24.00 9.80
CA ALA A 183 2.36 24.54 10.73
C ALA A 183 3.63 25.06 10.04
N MET A 184 4.11 24.37 9.01
CA MET A 184 5.46 24.54 8.46
C MET A 184 5.49 24.76 6.93
N GLY A 185 4.33 24.72 6.26
CA GLY A 185 4.28 24.68 4.79
C GLY A 185 5.01 23.44 4.25
N SER A 186 5.62 23.52 3.07
CA SER A 186 6.40 22.39 2.51
C SER A 186 7.70 22.06 3.26
N GLY A 187 8.14 22.93 4.18
CA GLY A 187 9.41 22.81 4.90
C GLY A 187 9.51 21.56 5.78
N TYR A 188 8.37 21.07 6.29
CA TYR A 188 8.35 19.91 7.20
C TYR A 188 9.00 18.67 6.57
N ILE A 189 8.92 18.51 5.25
CA ILE A 189 9.46 17.34 4.54
C ILE A 189 10.99 17.32 4.64
N ALA A 190 11.63 18.47 4.40
CA ALA A 190 13.08 18.59 4.52
C ALA A 190 13.54 18.41 5.97
N ASP A 191 12.78 18.94 6.93
CA ASP A 191 13.09 18.86 8.36
C ASP A 191 12.92 17.44 8.89
N ALA A 192 11.88 16.70 8.48
CA ALA A 192 11.68 15.29 8.81
C ALA A 192 12.83 14.42 8.28
N LEU A 193 13.23 14.61 7.01
CA LEU A 193 14.36 13.89 6.41
C LEU A 193 15.69 14.16 7.14
N ARG A 194 15.99 15.43 7.44
CA ARG A 194 17.21 15.79 8.21
C ARG A 194 17.18 15.20 9.62
N THR A 195 16.02 15.22 10.27
CA THR A 195 15.85 14.65 11.62
C THR A 195 16.05 13.15 11.61
N ALA A 196 15.43 12.43 10.67
CA ALA A 196 15.60 10.99 10.51
C ALA A 196 17.08 10.63 10.24
N HIS A 197 17.74 11.36 9.35
CA HIS A 197 19.16 11.14 9.04
C HIS A 197 20.08 11.39 10.23
N ALA A 198 19.79 12.40 11.06
CA ALA A 198 20.55 12.67 12.26
C ALA A 198 20.42 11.55 13.30
N ALA A 199 19.24 10.93 13.41
CA ALA A 199 18.99 9.81 14.31
C ALA A 199 19.66 8.51 13.83
N ASP A 200 19.50 8.16 12.55
CA ASP A 200 20.20 7.02 11.92
C ASP A 200 20.70 7.37 10.50
N PRO A 201 21.99 7.70 10.33
CA PRO A 201 22.54 8.04 9.02
C PRO A 201 22.74 6.83 8.11
N ASN A 202 22.55 5.59 8.60
CA ASN A 202 22.72 4.37 7.79
C ASN A 202 21.41 3.90 7.15
N ALA A 203 20.25 4.30 7.70
CA ALA A 203 18.95 3.96 7.12
C ALA A 203 18.71 4.79 5.86
N LYS A 204 18.17 4.16 4.81
CA LYS A 204 17.80 4.84 3.57
C LYS A 204 16.50 5.63 3.74
N LEU A 205 16.47 6.90 3.33
CA LEU A 205 15.33 7.78 3.56
C LEU A 205 14.51 8.00 2.29
N TYR A 206 13.22 7.63 2.35
CA TYR A 206 12.28 7.67 1.25
C TYR A 206 11.15 8.68 1.47
N LEU A 207 10.68 9.27 0.37
CA LEU A 207 9.31 9.77 0.25
C LEU A 207 8.47 8.69 -0.43
N ASN A 208 7.27 8.40 0.06
CA ASN A 208 6.40 7.34 -0.47
C ASN A 208 5.03 7.93 -0.81
N ASP A 209 4.45 7.53 -1.94
CA ASP A 209 3.13 8.02 -2.38
C ASP A 209 2.50 7.06 -3.41
N TYR A 210 1.17 7.07 -3.52
CA TYR A 210 0.39 6.42 -4.56
C TYR A 210 0.09 7.36 -5.75
N ASN A 211 -0.32 6.80 -6.88
CA ASN A 211 -0.67 7.51 -8.11
C ASN A 211 0.47 8.37 -8.69
N ILE A 212 1.70 8.13 -8.26
CA ILE A 212 2.89 8.73 -8.86
C ILE A 212 3.54 7.80 -9.90
N GLU A 213 2.96 6.64 -10.19
CA GLU A 213 3.50 5.64 -11.12
C GLU A 213 3.49 6.14 -12.56
N GLY A 214 2.41 6.80 -12.97
CA GLY A 214 2.28 7.42 -14.29
C GLY A 214 2.86 8.83 -14.35
N LEU A 215 3.14 9.31 -15.55
CA LEU A 215 3.42 10.73 -15.79
C LEU A 215 2.15 11.56 -15.59
N GLY A 216 2.20 12.55 -14.71
CA GLY A 216 1.06 13.41 -14.39
C GLY A 216 1.39 14.45 -13.32
N ALA A 217 0.39 15.26 -12.96
CA ALA A 217 0.59 16.39 -12.05
C ALA A 217 1.18 15.99 -10.69
N LYS A 218 0.67 14.89 -10.09
CA LYS A 218 1.17 14.37 -8.81
C LYS A 218 2.62 13.90 -8.88
N SER A 219 2.98 13.10 -9.90
CA SER A 219 4.36 12.65 -10.08
C SER A 219 5.33 13.77 -10.49
N ASP A 220 4.85 14.78 -11.22
CA ASP A 220 5.64 15.96 -11.55
C ASP A 220 5.92 16.82 -10.31
N ALA A 221 4.94 16.96 -9.41
CA ALA A 221 5.12 17.64 -8.12
C ALA A 221 6.12 16.89 -7.23
N MET A 222 6.00 15.56 -7.13
CA MET A 222 6.97 14.72 -6.41
C MET A 222 8.37 14.85 -7.01
N TYR A 223 8.51 14.81 -8.34
CA TYR A 223 9.79 15.00 -9.03
C TYR A 223 10.41 16.39 -8.73
N ALA A 224 9.61 17.45 -8.78
CA ALA A 224 10.07 18.81 -8.48
C ALA A 224 10.52 18.94 -7.02
N LEU A 225 9.79 18.33 -6.08
CA LEU A 225 10.15 18.29 -4.66
C LEU A 225 11.49 17.55 -4.47
N VAL A 226 11.64 16.33 -4.99
CA VAL A 226 12.87 15.55 -4.86
C VAL A 226 14.06 16.28 -5.47
N SER A 227 13.90 16.88 -6.65
CA SER A 227 14.95 17.70 -7.28
C SER A 227 15.37 18.88 -6.39
N SER A 228 14.40 19.59 -5.80
CA SER A 228 14.67 20.69 -4.86
C SER A 228 15.38 20.21 -3.59
N LEU A 229 14.97 19.09 -3.01
CA LEU A 229 15.60 18.50 -1.82
C LEU A 229 17.06 18.11 -2.10
N LYS A 230 17.34 17.50 -3.26
CA LYS A 230 18.71 17.17 -3.69
C LYS A 230 19.56 18.42 -3.87
N GLN A 231 19.02 19.48 -4.49
CA GLN A 231 19.73 20.76 -4.65
C GLN A 231 20.06 21.43 -3.31
N GLN A 232 19.20 21.25 -2.31
CA GLN A 232 19.39 21.77 -0.95
C GLN A 232 20.30 20.89 -0.07
N GLY A 233 20.81 19.76 -0.59
CA GLY A 233 21.61 18.81 0.19
C GLY A 233 20.83 18.10 1.30
N VAL A 234 19.50 18.00 1.17
CA VAL A 234 18.68 17.21 2.09
C VAL A 234 18.99 15.71 1.89
N PRO A 235 19.16 14.92 2.97
CA PRO A 235 19.43 13.49 2.88
C PRO A 235 18.17 12.73 2.44
N ILE A 236 17.96 12.65 1.13
CA ILE A 236 16.95 11.79 0.51
C ILE A 236 17.68 10.75 -0.35
N ASP A 237 17.39 9.49 -0.08
CA ASP A 237 17.97 8.34 -0.77
C ASP A 237 17.05 7.79 -1.85
N GLY A 238 15.72 7.87 -1.68
CA GLY A 238 14.81 7.22 -2.61
C GLY A 238 13.39 7.76 -2.67
N VAL A 239 12.64 7.27 -3.66
CA VAL A 239 11.18 7.47 -3.81
C VAL A 239 10.48 6.13 -3.92
N GLY A 240 9.50 5.91 -3.04
CA GLY A 240 8.63 4.74 -3.02
C GLY A 240 7.39 4.99 -3.87
N PHE A 241 7.08 4.04 -4.73
CA PHE A 241 5.89 4.02 -5.57
C PHE A 241 4.96 2.94 -5.01
N GLU A 242 3.89 3.34 -4.33
CA GLU A 242 2.99 2.41 -3.63
C GLU A 242 2.46 1.35 -4.59
N SER A 243 2.07 1.74 -5.81
CA SER A 243 1.66 0.82 -6.88
C SER A 243 0.38 0.05 -6.56
N HIS A 244 -0.60 0.74 -5.96
CA HIS A 244 -1.98 0.28 -5.79
C HIS A 244 -2.78 0.41 -7.08
N PHE A 245 -2.90 -0.69 -7.83
CA PHE A 245 -3.52 -0.68 -9.16
C PHE A 245 -4.95 -1.24 -9.18
N ILE A 246 -5.63 -0.93 -10.29
CA ILE A 246 -6.82 -1.64 -10.75
C ILE A 246 -6.39 -2.49 -11.95
N VAL A 247 -6.89 -3.72 -12.02
CA VAL A 247 -6.54 -4.64 -13.10
C VAL A 247 -6.75 -4.01 -14.48
N GLY A 248 -5.71 -4.07 -15.32
CA GLY A 248 -5.64 -3.47 -16.65
C GLY A 248 -5.32 -1.97 -16.67
N GLN A 249 -5.01 -1.35 -15.53
CA GLN A 249 -4.77 0.09 -15.42
C GLN A 249 -3.35 0.46 -14.94
N VAL A 250 -2.39 -0.47 -15.01
CA VAL A 250 -0.98 -0.12 -14.76
C VAL A 250 -0.50 0.89 -15.83
N PRO A 251 0.02 2.06 -15.44
CA PRO A 251 0.45 3.06 -16.41
C PRO A 251 1.60 2.54 -17.29
N SER A 252 1.44 2.62 -18.61
CA SER A 252 2.51 2.26 -19.56
C SER A 252 3.76 3.14 -19.45
N SER A 253 3.66 4.25 -18.72
CA SER A 253 4.75 5.18 -18.43
C SER A 253 5.51 4.87 -17.13
N LEU A 254 5.13 3.83 -16.37
CA LEU A 254 5.75 3.44 -15.10
C LEU A 254 7.29 3.42 -15.17
N LYS A 255 7.84 2.66 -16.12
CA LYS A 255 9.29 2.59 -16.33
C LYS A 255 9.92 3.96 -16.60
N ALA A 256 9.33 4.72 -17.52
CA ALA A 256 9.86 6.03 -17.91
C ALA A 256 9.83 7.02 -16.73
N ASN A 257 8.80 6.94 -15.88
CA ASN A 257 8.70 7.81 -14.72
C ASN A 257 9.72 7.43 -13.63
N MET A 258 9.89 6.14 -13.32
CA MET A 258 10.98 5.67 -12.44
C MET A 258 12.37 6.11 -12.93
N GLN A 259 12.61 6.11 -14.24
CA GLN A 259 13.87 6.61 -14.82
C GLN A 259 14.10 8.10 -14.57
N ARG A 260 13.04 8.93 -14.50
CA ARG A 260 13.17 10.35 -14.16
C ARG A 260 13.71 10.52 -12.74
N PHE A 261 13.15 9.80 -11.78
CA PHE A 261 13.60 9.90 -10.38
C PHE A 261 15.02 9.38 -10.20
N THR A 262 15.37 8.23 -10.79
CA THR A 262 16.75 7.72 -10.72
C THR A 262 17.77 8.65 -11.37
N ALA A 263 17.39 9.42 -12.39
CA ALA A 263 18.23 10.47 -12.98
C ALA A 263 18.53 11.65 -12.02
N LEU A 264 17.75 11.84 -10.95
CA LEU A 264 18.04 12.80 -9.87
C LEU A 264 19.07 12.26 -8.86
N GLY A 265 19.52 11.02 -9.01
CA GLY A 265 20.47 10.37 -8.10
C GLY A 265 19.81 9.91 -6.80
N VAL A 266 18.58 9.41 -6.88
CA VAL A 266 17.88 8.69 -5.82
C VAL A 266 17.49 7.29 -6.31
N ASP A 267 17.39 6.32 -5.42
CA ASP A 267 16.82 5.01 -5.72
C ASP A 267 15.29 5.13 -5.91
N VAL A 268 14.68 4.13 -6.52
CA VAL A 268 13.23 3.95 -6.54
C VAL A 268 12.88 2.55 -6.05
N ALA A 269 11.69 2.38 -5.50
CA ALA A 269 11.18 1.07 -5.08
C ALA A 269 9.68 0.99 -5.33
N ILE A 270 9.20 -0.21 -5.67
CA ILE A 270 7.78 -0.51 -5.61
C ILE A 270 7.47 -0.98 -4.18
N THR A 271 6.60 -0.28 -3.47
CA THR A 271 6.52 -0.39 -1.99
C THR A 271 5.28 -1.12 -1.48
N GLU A 272 4.15 -1.06 -2.18
CA GLU A 272 2.85 -1.53 -1.68
C GLU A 272 2.02 -2.22 -2.78
N LEU A 273 2.68 -2.98 -3.67
CA LEU A 273 2.05 -3.54 -4.86
C LEU A 273 0.83 -4.40 -4.52
N ASP A 274 -0.32 -3.99 -5.05
CA ASP A 274 -1.51 -4.80 -5.20
C ASP A 274 -2.24 -4.39 -6.49
N ASP A 275 -3.04 -5.30 -7.04
CA ASP A 275 -3.74 -5.05 -8.30
C ASP A 275 -5.19 -5.56 -8.22
N ARG A 276 -6.08 -4.71 -7.72
CA ARG A 276 -7.44 -5.10 -7.35
C ARG A 276 -8.31 -5.32 -8.57
N MET A 277 -9.28 -6.23 -8.44
CA MET A 277 -10.31 -6.47 -9.45
C MET A 277 -11.71 -6.55 -8.83
N PRO A 278 -12.78 -6.33 -9.63
CA PRO A 278 -14.13 -6.61 -9.18
C PRO A 278 -14.26 -8.09 -8.77
N VAL A 279 -14.94 -8.35 -7.65
CA VAL A 279 -15.23 -9.70 -7.17
C VAL A 279 -16.70 -10.09 -7.43
N PRO A 280 -16.98 -11.37 -7.78
CA PRO A 280 -16.05 -12.50 -7.86
C PRO A 280 -15.06 -12.39 -9.05
N ALA A 281 -13.81 -12.81 -8.81
CA ALA A 281 -12.73 -12.72 -9.79
C ALA A 281 -13.04 -13.56 -11.04
N SER A 282 -12.91 -12.95 -12.22
CA SER A 282 -13.05 -13.65 -13.50
C SER A 282 -11.71 -14.22 -13.96
N ALA A 283 -11.72 -15.29 -14.77
CA ALA A 283 -10.51 -15.84 -15.36
C ALA A 283 -9.76 -14.81 -16.24
N ALA A 284 -10.50 -13.92 -16.91
CA ALA A 284 -9.92 -12.84 -17.70
C ALA A 284 -9.18 -11.81 -16.82
N ASN A 285 -9.78 -11.41 -15.69
CA ASN A 285 -9.13 -10.48 -14.76
C ASN A 285 -7.90 -11.13 -14.10
N LEU A 286 -7.95 -12.41 -13.73
CA LEU A 286 -6.79 -13.12 -13.18
C LEU A 286 -5.63 -13.22 -14.19
N ALA A 287 -5.94 -13.41 -15.48
CA ALA A 287 -4.93 -13.41 -16.54
C ALA A 287 -4.35 -12.01 -16.79
N GLN A 288 -5.19 -10.97 -16.75
CA GLN A 288 -4.73 -9.58 -16.87
C GLN A 288 -3.87 -9.17 -15.68
N GLN A 289 -4.29 -9.49 -14.46
CA GLN A 289 -3.50 -9.25 -13.25
C GLN A 289 -2.12 -9.91 -13.34
N ALA A 290 -2.03 -11.12 -13.89
CA ALA A 290 -0.74 -11.77 -14.11
C ALA A 290 0.17 -11.00 -15.09
N THR A 291 -0.43 -10.43 -16.13
CA THR A 291 0.28 -9.56 -17.08
C THR A 291 0.77 -8.27 -16.41
N ASP A 292 -0.08 -7.67 -15.57
CA ASP A 292 0.19 -6.42 -14.87
C ASP A 292 1.30 -6.57 -13.82
N TYR A 293 1.23 -7.61 -12.97
CA TYR A 293 2.30 -7.95 -12.02
C TYR A 293 3.65 -8.18 -12.73
N ALA A 294 3.65 -8.95 -13.83
CA ALA A 294 4.88 -9.16 -14.60
C ALA A 294 5.40 -7.86 -15.23
N TYR A 295 4.52 -6.98 -15.70
CA TYR A 295 4.90 -5.69 -16.25
C TYR A 295 5.54 -4.77 -15.20
N VAL A 296 4.99 -4.71 -13.99
CA VAL A 296 5.55 -3.93 -12.87
C VAL A 296 6.95 -4.43 -12.49
N VAL A 297 7.10 -5.75 -12.29
CA VAL A 297 8.39 -6.36 -11.93
C VAL A 297 9.43 -6.16 -13.02
N ASN A 298 9.09 -6.41 -14.28
CA ASN A 298 10.00 -6.16 -15.41
C ASN A 298 10.36 -4.68 -15.55
N SER A 299 9.42 -3.77 -15.25
CA SER A 299 9.69 -2.33 -15.27
C SER A 299 10.71 -1.95 -14.21
N CYS A 300 10.59 -2.47 -12.98
CA CYS A 300 11.59 -2.25 -11.93
C CYS A 300 12.96 -2.82 -12.35
N LEU A 301 13.03 -4.09 -12.79
CA LEU A 301 14.28 -4.72 -13.23
C LEU A 301 14.96 -3.98 -14.39
N ALA A 302 14.19 -3.28 -15.24
CA ALA A 302 14.71 -2.53 -16.37
C ALA A 302 15.19 -1.11 -16.03
N VAL A 303 15.04 -0.65 -14.78
CA VAL A 303 15.50 0.66 -14.31
C VAL A 303 16.65 0.47 -13.34
N SER A 304 17.85 0.88 -13.76
CA SER A 304 19.01 0.97 -12.85
C SER A 304 18.67 1.96 -11.73
N GLY A 305 18.68 1.50 -10.49
CA GLY A 305 18.24 2.26 -9.31
C GLY A 305 16.85 1.87 -8.80
N CYS A 306 16.12 0.97 -9.48
CA CYS A 306 14.97 0.31 -8.84
C CYS A 306 15.45 -0.87 -7.99
N VAL A 307 15.34 -0.75 -6.67
CA VAL A 307 16.03 -1.64 -5.73
C VAL A 307 15.19 -2.84 -5.27
N GLY A 308 13.88 -2.83 -5.52
CA GLY A 308 13.02 -3.93 -5.11
C GLY A 308 11.52 -3.68 -5.28
N VAL A 309 10.77 -4.75 -5.05
CA VAL A 309 9.31 -4.78 -5.11
C VAL A 309 8.76 -5.38 -3.83
N SER A 310 7.77 -4.74 -3.22
CA SER A 310 7.05 -5.27 -2.06
C SER A 310 5.55 -5.37 -2.37
N GLN A 311 4.94 -6.52 -2.06
CA GLN A 311 3.48 -6.70 -2.15
C GLN A 311 2.79 -6.27 -0.85
N TRP A 312 1.64 -5.58 -0.93
CA TRP A 312 0.90 -5.16 0.27
C TRP A 312 0.02 -6.29 0.83
N GLY A 313 0.56 -7.01 1.82
CA GLY A 313 0.00 -8.25 2.36
C GLY A 313 0.59 -9.50 1.71
N VAL A 314 0.24 -10.67 2.25
CA VAL A 314 0.71 -11.97 1.75
C VAL A 314 -0.30 -12.58 0.78
N GLY A 315 -1.58 -12.65 1.15
CA GLY A 315 -2.64 -13.22 0.33
C GLY A 315 -3.91 -12.38 0.31
N ASP A 316 -4.87 -12.84 -0.50
CA ASP A 316 -6.16 -12.18 -0.65
C ASP A 316 -6.96 -12.06 0.67
N PRO A 317 -6.90 -13.01 1.64
CA PRO A 317 -7.60 -12.89 2.92
C PRO A 317 -7.07 -11.80 3.88
N ASP A 318 -5.80 -11.42 3.76
CA ASP A 318 -5.15 -10.42 4.61
C ASP A 318 -4.93 -9.07 3.89
N SER A 319 -5.48 -8.93 2.69
CA SER A 319 -5.48 -7.67 1.95
C SER A 319 -6.44 -6.65 2.56
N TRP A 320 -6.01 -5.40 2.62
CA TRP A 320 -6.85 -4.25 2.99
C TRP A 320 -7.93 -3.89 1.96
N ILE A 321 -7.81 -4.39 0.72
CA ILE A 321 -8.63 -3.98 -0.42
C ILE A 321 -10.13 -4.20 -0.18
N PRO A 322 -10.61 -5.36 0.32
CA PRO A 322 -12.05 -5.57 0.51
C PRO A 322 -12.68 -4.61 1.54
N ASP A 323 -11.91 -4.19 2.55
CA ASP A 323 -12.37 -3.28 3.59
C ASP A 323 -12.42 -1.82 3.11
N PHE A 324 -11.52 -1.45 2.19
CA PHE A 324 -11.41 -0.08 1.67
C PHE A 324 -12.20 0.13 0.37
N PHE A 325 -12.14 -0.82 -0.57
CA PHE A 325 -12.76 -0.76 -1.89
C PHE A 325 -13.88 -1.80 -2.00
N SER A 326 -15.10 -1.39 -1.63
CA SER A 326 -16.28 -2.27 -1.71
C SER A 326 -16.48 -2.85 -3.11
N GLY A 327 -16.69 -4.17 -3.18
CA GLY A 327 -16.85 -4.90 -4.45
C GLY A 327 -15.53 -5.23 -5.17
N TYR A 328 -14.38 -4.85 -4.60
CA TYR A 328 -13.07 -5.21 -5.09
C TYR A 328 -12.35 -6.17 -4.13
N GLY A 329 -11.38 -6.90 -4.65
CA GLY A 329 -10.56 -7.83 -3.90
C GLY A 329 -9.63 -8.58 -4.85
N ALA A 330 -9.24 -9.79 -4.43
CA ALA A 330 -8.39 -10.68 -5.20
C ALA A 330 -7.12 -9.99 -5.74
N ALA A 331 -6.49 -9.13 -4.94
CA ALA A 331 -5.49 -8.16 -5.39
C ALA A 331 -4.04 -8.65 -5.31
N THR A 332 -3.79 -9.75 -4.59
CA THR A 332 -2.44 -10.27 -4.31
C THR A 332 -2.06 -11.44 -5.22
N MET A 333 -0.84 -11.95 -5.09
CA MET A 333 -0.38 -13.15 -5.80
C MET A 333 -0.90 -14.48 -5.22
N TYR A 334 -1.56 -14.49 -4.06
CA TYR A 334 -2.07 -15.69 -3.41
C TYR A 334 -3.58 -15.61 -3.16
N ASP A 335 -4.31 -16.67 -3.45
CA ASP A 335 -5.76 -16.70 -3.36
C ASP A 335 -6.29 -16.79 -1.91
N ASN A 336 -7.61 -16.92 -1.77
CA ASN A 336 -8.27 -17.03 -0.46
C ASN A 336 -7.84 -18.25 0.39
N ASN A 337 -7.16 -19.23 -0.22
CA ASN A 337 -6.60 -20.42 0.44
C ASN A 337 -5.06 -20.36 0.50
N TYR A 338 -4.48 -19.18 0.27
CA TYR A 338 -3.05 -18.95 0.17
C TYR A 338 -2.34 -19.82 -0.88
N GLN A 339 -3.05 -20.20 -1.95
CA GLN A 339 -2.46 -20.89 -3.09
C GLN A 339 -1.98 -19.87 -4.12
N PRO A 340 -0.83 -20.10 -4.79
CA PRO A 340 -0.33 -19.21 -5.83
C PRO A 340 -1.33 -19.01 -6.98
N LYS A 341 -1.57 -17.75 -7.34
CA LYS A 341 -2.37 -17.35 -8.52
C LYS A 341 -1.49 -17.28 -9.78
N ALA A 342 -2.11 -17.03 -10.92
CA ALA A 342 -1.38 -16.77 -12.17
C ALA A 342 -0.36 -15.63 -12.05
N ALA A 343 -0.65 -14.62 -11.22
CA ALA A 343 0.26 -13.52 -10.92
C ALA A 343 1.58 -13.96 -10.27
N TYR A 344 1.55 -14.89 -9.29
CA TYR A 344 2.77 -15.46 -8.71
C TYR A 344 3.68 -16.07 -9.79
N ASN A 345 3.09 -16.90 -10.67
CA ASN A 345 3.85 -17.57 -11.72
C ASN A 345 4.45 -16.59 -12.74
N ALA A 346 3.73 -15.52 -13.03
CA ALA A 346 4.19 -14.46 -13.93
C ALA A 346 5.36 -13.67 -13.31
N VAL A 347 5.31 -13.38 -12.00
CA VAL A 347 6.42 -12.76 -11.26
C VAL A 347 7.64 -13.68 -11.21
N VAL A 348 7.48 -14.97 -10.88
CA VAL A 348 8.58 -15.95 -10.90
C VAL A 348 9.26 -15.97 -12.28
N THR A 349 8.47 -15.95 -13.35
CA THR A 349 8.99 -15.92 -14.73
C THR A 349 9.72 -14.61 -15.04
N ALA A 350 9.17 -13.45 -14.62
CA ALA A 350 9.81 -12.15 -14.81
C ALA A 350 11.17 -12.06 -14.09
N LEU A 351 11.30 -12.68 -12.92
CA LEU A 351 12.56 -12.78 -12.19
C LEU A 351 13.52 -13.84 -12.77
N GLY A 352 13.14 -14.54 -13.83
CA GLY A 352 13.96 -15.52 -14.53
C GLY A 352 13.87 -16.96 -13.99
N GLY A 353 12.89 -17.24 -13.13
CA GLY A 353 12.56 -18.59 -12.68
C GLY A 353 11.76 -19.37 -13.71
N SER A 354 11.56 -20.67 -13.45
CA SER A 354 10.70 -21.53 -14.25
C SER A 354 9.59 -22.11 -13.39
N THR A 355 8.35 -22.00 -13.84
CA THR A 355 7.21 -22.64 -13.19
C THR A 355 6.92 -23.94 -13.94
N ALA A 356 7.02 -25.08 -13.25
CA ALA A 356 6.57 -26.34 -13.82
C ALA A 356 5.03 -26.30 -13.90
N SER A 357 4.48 -25.95 -15.05
CA SER A 357 3.03 -26.00 -15.28
C SER A 357 2.61 -27.45 -15.56
N PRO A 358 1.72 -28.07 -14.76
CA PRO A 358 1.04 -29.29 -15.20
C PRO A 358 0.10 -28.92 -16.34
N SER A 359 0.45 -29.34 -17.56
CA SER A 359 -0.39 -29.18 -18.75
C SER A 359 -1.81 -29.73 -18.51
N PRO A 360 -2.88 -29.04 -18.94
CA PRO A 360 -4.23 -29.57 -18.80
C PRO A 360 -4.46 -30.64 -19.87
N SER A 361 -4.53 -31.90 -19.46
CA SER A 361 -5.05 -32.96 -20.32
C SER A 361 -6.56 -32.77 -20.50
N VAL A 362 -6.92 -32.21 -21.65
CA VAL A 362 -8.26 -32.21 -22.25
C VAL A 362 -8.86 -33.61 -22.27
N SER A 363 -10.05 -33.78 -21.69
CA SER A 363 -10.93 -34.91 -21.98
C SER A 363 -12.31 -34.38 -22.36
N SER A 364 -12.70 -34.69 -23.58
CA SER A 364 -13.92 -34.28 -24.28
C SER A 364 -15.03 -35.32 -24.15
N SER A 365 -16.26 -34.91 -23.82
CA SER A 365 -17.47 -35.25 -24.62
C SER A 365 -18.80 -34.74 -24.03
N PRO A 366 -19.85 -34.58 -24.87
CA PRO A 366 -21.02 -33.72 -24.64
C PRO A 366 -22.34 -34.49 -24.44
N SER A 367 -23.41 -33.80 -24.02
CA SER A 367 -24.78 -34.09 -24.50
C SER A 367 -25.76 -32.95 -24.19
N ALA A 368 -26.78 -32.81 -25.04
CA ALA A 368 -27.52 -31.58 -25.33
C ALA A 368 -29.01 -31.57 -24.90
N SER A 369 -29.49 -30.34 -24.60
CA SER A 369 -30.77 -29.72 -25.06
C SER A 369 -32.13 -30.13 -24.45
N PRO A 370 -33.24 -29.34 -24.67
CA PRO A 370 -33.39 -27.88 -24.88
C PRO A 370 -34.64 -27.19 -24.20
N SER A 371 -34.77 -25.86 -24.43
CA SER A 371 -35.99 -25.01 -24.48
C SER A 371 -36.73 -24.65 -23.17
N SER A 372 -37.35 -23.48 -22.96
CA SER A 372 -37.78 -22.36 -23.83
C SER A 372 -38.15 -21.11 -23.00
N SER A 373 -37.90 -19.90 -23.53
CA SER A 373 -38.50 -18.59 -23.17
C SER A 373 -39.95 -18.47 -23.73
N PRO A 374 -40.87 -17.57 -23.28
CA PRO A 374 -40.68 -16.10 -23.33
C PRO A 374 -41.39 -15.16 -22.31
N SER A 375 -40.84 -13.95 -22.20
CA SER A 375 -41.41 -12.57 -22.11
C SER A 375 -42.53 -12.11 -21.13
N SER A 376 -42.16 -11.05 -20.39
CA SER A 376 -42.79 -9.73 -20.18
C SER A 376 -44.03 -9.48 -19.27
N SER A 377 -43.77 -8.63 -18.26
CA SER A 377 -44.46 -7.37 -17.89
C SER A 377 -45.67 -7.34 -16.92
N SER A 378 -45.57 -6.33 -16.03
CA SER A 378 -46.60 -5.49 -15.39
C SER A 378 -47.06 -5.79 -13.94
N SER A 379 -46.81 -4.78 -13.09
CA SER A 379 -47.36 -4.54 -11.74
C SER A 379 -48.77 -3.90 -11.85
N PRO A 380 -49.61 -3.84 -10.79
CA PRO A 380 -49.46 -2.74 -9.81
C PRO A 380 -49.83 -3.06 -8.33
N SER A 381 -49.22 -2.30 -7.41
CA SER A 381 -49.77 -1.55 -6.23
C SER A 381 -50.93 -2.13 -5.40
N SER A 382 -51.09 -2.01 -4.07
CA SER A 382 -50.45 -1.24 -2.98
C SER A 382 -51.16 -1.64 -1.65
N SER A 383 -50.49 -1.53 -0.49
CA SER A 383 -51.17 -1.13 0.75
C SER A 383 -50.18 -0.63 1.80
N ALA A 384 -50.47 0.57 2.30
CA ALA A 384 -49.74 1.30 3.33
C ALA A 384 -50.55 1.33 4.63
N SER A 385 -49.89 1.32 5.79
CA SER A 385 -50.31 2.04 7.00
C SER A 385 -49.30 1.91 8.15
N PRO A 386 -49.36 2.75 9.20
CA PRO A 386 -48.34 3.79 9.42
C PRO A 386 -47.71 3.74 10.83
N SER A 387 -46.66 4.53 11.04
CA SER A 387 -46.28 4.97 12.40
C SER A 387 -45.58 6.33 12.37
N VAL A 388 -46.09 7.19 13.26
CA VAL A 388 -45.90 8.63 13.49
C VAL A 388 -44.47 8.97 13.97
N PRO A 389 -43.94 10.20 13.72
CA PRO A 389 -42.50 10.48 13.73
C PRO A 389 -41.96 10.80 15.13
N PRO A 390 -40.70 10.44 15.43
CA PRO A 390 -40.00 11.08 16.53
C PRO A 390 -39.54 12.48 16.11
N THR A 391 -39.91 13.44 16.94
CA THR A 391 -39.36 14.79 17.09
C THR A 391 -37.91 14.92 16.58
N GLY A 392 -37.69 15.92 15.71
CA GLY A 392 -36.44 16.09 14.95
C GLY A 392 -35.17 15.93 15.78
N ALA A 393 -34.39 14.90 15.46
CA ALA A 393 -33.03 14.71 15.94
C ALA A 393 -32.05 15.06 14.81
N ALA A 394 -31.85 16.36 14.64
CA ALA A 394 -30.55 17.01 14.71
C ALA A 394 -29.39 16.37 13.93
N CYS A 395 -29.40 16.50 12.60
CA CYS A 395 -28.19 16.51 11.79
C CYS A 395 -28.07 17.80 10.98
N LYS A 396 -26.82 18.24 10.74
CA LYS A 396 -26.48 19.36 9.85
C LYS A 396 -25.55 18.83 8.76
N VAL A 397 -25.80 19.19 7.50
CA VAL A 397 -24.96 18.77 6.37
C VAL A 397 -24.40 19.97 5.63
N THR A 398 -23.08 19.97 5.43
CA THR A 398 -22.39 20.91 4.53
C THR A 398 -21.81 20.15 3.34
N THR A 399 -21.84 20.78 2.18
CA THR A 399 -21.29 20.21 0.95
C THR A 399 -20.31 21.18 0.28
N GLN A 400 -19.33 20.63 -0.41
CA GLN A 400 -18.37 21.38 -1.21
C GLN A 400 -18.13 20.65 -2.53
N VAL A 401 -18.47 21.30 -3.64
CA VAL A 401 -18.29 20.76 -4.99
C VAL A 401 -17.07 21.37 -5.67
N SER A 402 -16.26 20.54 -6.30
CA SER A 402 -15.25 20.93 -7.28
C SER A 402 -15.55 20.24 -8.60
N SER A 403 -15.69 20.97 -9.70
CA SER A 403 -16.09 20.42 -11.01
C SER A 403 -15.15 20.84 -12.13
N TRP A 404 -15.05 20.00 -13.15
CA TRP A 404 -14.21 20.21 -14.33
C TRP A 404 -14.79 19.43 -15.52
N ASN A 405 -14.75 20.01 -16.72
CA ASN A 405 -15.23 19.33 -17.94
C ASN A 405 -16.61 18.65 -17.75
N THR A 406 -16.62 17.32 -17.69
CA THR A 406 -17.80 16.47 -17.47
C THR A 406 -17.69 15.67 -16.17
N GLY A 407 -16.81 16.05 -15.24
CA GLY A 407 -16.53 15.40 -13.97
C GLY A 407 -16.66 16.37 -12.79
N LEU A 408 -16.97 15.84 -11.61
CA LEU A 408 -16.97 16.59 -10.38
C LEU A 408 -16.56 15.69 -9.21
N THR A 409 -16.15 16.34 -8.13
CA THR A 409 -16.06 15.75 -6.80
C THR A 409 -16.92 16.55 -5.85
N GLU A 410 -17.60 15.87 -4.94
CA GLU A 410 -18.38 16.50 -3.88
C GLU A 410 -17.95 15.90 -2.54
N ASN A 411 -17.52 16.77 -1.62
CA ASN A 411 -17.27 16.43 -0.23
C ASN A 411 -18.51 16.79 0.59
N VAL A 412 -18.99 15.84 1.40
CA VAL A 412 -20.17 15.95 2.23
C VAL A 412 -19.75 15.72 3.69
N THR A 413 -20.03 16.69 4.55
CA THR A 413 -19.79 16.57 6.00
C THR A 413 -21.13 16.48 6.73
N VAL A 414 -21.29 15.43 7.53
CA VAL A 414 -22.47 15.20 8.37
C VAL A 414 -22.09 15.48 9.82
N THR A 415 -22.75 16.46 10.43
CA THR A 415 -22.62 16.75 11.85
C THR A 415 -23.82 16.21 12.61
N ASN A 416 -23.56 15.36 13.61
CA ASN A 416 -24.56 14.90 14.55
C ASN A 416 -24.81 16.01 15.59
N THR A 417 -25.90 16.75 15.42
CA THR A 417 -26.33 17.80 16.37
C THR A 417 -27.24 17.24 17.48
N GLY A 418 -27.44 15.92 17.53
CA GLY A 418 -28.22 15.23 18.55
C GLY A 418 -27.45 14.98 19.84
N GLY A 419 -28.17 14.56 20.89
CA GLY A 419 -27.61 14.31 22.23
C GLY A 419 -27.00 12.92 22.43
N SER A 420 -27.06 12.03 21.43
CA SER A 420 -26.52 10.67 21.49
C SER A 420 -25.70 10.34 20.25
N ALA A 421 -24.73 9.43 20.38
CA ALA A 421 -23.93 8.99 19.25
C ALA A 421 -24.79 8.23 18.21
N VAL A 422 -24.52 8.48 16.93
CA VAL A 422 -25.06 7.69 15.82
C VAL A 422 -24.07 6.56 15.54
N ASN A 423 -24.52 5.31 15.57
CA ASN A 423 -23.71 4.15 15.18
C ASN A 423 -24.35 3.50 13.96
N GLY A 424 -23.58 3.37 12.87
CA GLY A 424 -24.09 2.89 11.59
C GLY A 424 -24.91 3.96 10.86
N TRP A 425 -24.26 4.99 10.34
CA TRP A 425 -24.94 6.07 9.64
C TRP A 425 -25.20 5.74 8.16
N LYS A 426 -26.39 6.12 7.69
CA LYS A 426 -26.80 6.12 6.28
C LYS A 426 -27.36 7.49 5.93
N LEU A 427 -26.69 8.20 5.04
CA LEU A 427 -27.12 9.50 4.55
C LEU A 427 -27.73 9.34 3.16
N ALA A 428 -29.04 9.46 3.05
CA ALA A 428 -29.72 9.50 1.75
C ALA A 428 -29.80 10.95 1.23
N PHE A 429 -29.55 11.15 -0.06
CA PHE A 429 -29.58 12.44 -0.74
C PHE A 429 -29.90 12.29 -2.23
N THR A 430 -30.16 13.40 -2.91
CA THR A 430 -30.50 13.43 -4.33
C THR A 430 -29.39 14.10 -5.12
N LEU A 431 -28.83 13.38 -6.09
CA LEU A 431 -27.93 13.92 -7.08
C LEU A 431 -28.71 14.73 -8.13
N PRO A 432 -28.17 15.88 -8.59
CA PRO A 432 -28.73 16.59 -9.73
C PRO A 432 -28.85 15.72 -10.99
N GLY A 433 -29.87 16.01 -11.80
CA GLY A 433 -30.12 15.30 -13.05
C GLY A 433 -28.91 15.37 -13.99
N GLY A 434 -28.54 14.22 -14.55
CA GLY A 434 -27.37 14.09 -15.42
C GLY A 434 -26.07 13.78 -14.69
N GLN A 435 -26.06 13.67 -13.35
CA GLN A 435 -24.91 13.19 -12.58
C GLN A 435 -24.94 11.67 -12.36
N SER A 436 -23.75 11.05 -12.39
CA SER A 436 -23.55 9.64 -12.05
C SER A 436 -22.26 9.46 -11.25
N VAL A 437 -22.37 8.97 -10.02
CA VAL A 437 -21.23 8.63 -9.15
C VAL A 437 -20.39 7.54 -9.81
N THR A 438 -19.10 7.76 -9.90
CA THR A 438 -18.10 6.84 -10.46
C THR A 438 -17.20 6.25 -9.38
N ASN A 439 -16.96 7.00 -8.31
CA ASN A 439 -16.14 6.57 -7.18
C ASN A 439 -16.59 7.28 -5.90
N ALA A 440 -16.33 6.69 -4.73
CA ALA A 440 -16.56 7.31 -3.43
C ALA A 440 -15.48 6.91 -2.42
N TRP A 441 -15.21 7.78 -1.45
CA TRP A 441 -14.27 7.53 -0.35
C TRP A 441 -14.92 7.88 0.99
N ASN A 442 -14.50 7.22 2.06
CA ASN A 442 -15.07 7.33 3.42
C ASN A 442 -16.59 6.98 3.52
N ALA A 443 -17.20 6.45 2.46
CA ALA A 443 -18.55 5.92 2.45
C ALA A 443 -18.76 5.00 1.24
N THR A 444 -19.67 4.04 1.35
CA THR A 444 -20.23 3.38 0.16
C THR A 444 -21.41 4.19 -0.35
N VAL A 445 -21.40 4.62 -1.62
CA VAL A 445 -22.49 5.40 -2.23
C VAL A 445 -23.21 4.55 -3.27
N SER A 446 -24.51 4.33 -3.10
CA SER A 446 -25.34 3.61 -4.07
C SER A 446 -26.82 4.01 -4.01
N PRO A 447 -27.58 3.90 -5.12
CA PRO A 447 -27.13 3.67 -6.50
C PRO A 447 -26.28 4.83 -7.05
N ALA A 448 -25.79 4.74 -8.28
CA ALA A 448 -24.90 5.76 -8.87
C ALA A 448 -25.61 7.06 -9.31
N THR A 449 -26.93 7.05 -9.49
CA THR A 449 -27.70 8.18 -10.05
C THR A 449 -29.00 8.40 -9.27
N GLY A 450 -29.52 9.63 -9.28
CA GLY A 450 -30.84 9.94 -8.71
C GLY A 450 -30.80 10.06 -7.18
N GLN A 451 -31.69 9.34 -6.49
CA GLN A 451 -31.66 9.25 -5.03
C GLN A 451 -30.62 8.20 -4.62
N VAL A 452 -29.59 8.64 -3.91
CA VAL A 452 -28.44 7.83 -3.51
C VAL A 452 -28.31 7.80 -2.00
N THR A 453 -27.68 6.74 -1.48
CA THR A 453 -27.40 6.59 -0.05
C THR A 453 -25.91 6.37 0.14
N ALA A 454 -25.28 7.26 0.89
CA ALA A 454 -23.95 7.05 1.46
C ALA A 454 -24.10 6.28 2.78
N SER A 455 -23.41 5.15 2.93
CA SER A 455 -23.36 4.38 4.18
C SER A 455 -21.94 4.37 4.74
N ASN A 456 -21.84 4.38 6.06
CA ASN A 456 -20.58 4.32 6.77
C ASN A 456 -19.76 3.07 6.43
N LEU A 457 -18.45 3.21 6.52
CA LEU A 457 -17.49 2.10 6.57
C LEU A 457 -17.31 1.63 8.02
N SER A 458 -16.60 0.53 8.22
CA SER A 458 -16.39 -0.07 9.55
C SER A 458 -15.69 0.89 10.52
N TYR A 459 -14.68 1.64 10.05
CA TYR A 459 -13.87 2.55 10.87
C TYR A 459 -14.55 3.88 11.21
N ASN A 460 -15.58 4.31 10.46
CA ASN A 460 -16.27 5.58 10.69
C ASN A 460 -17.76 5.42 11.01
N ALA A 461 -18.15 4.24 11.53
CA ALA A 461 -19.53 3.93 11.87
C ALA A 461 -20.12 4.84 12.96
N ALA A 462 -19.28 5.35 13.86
CA ALA A 462 -19.70 6.17 14.99
C ALA A 462 -19.57 7.67 14.68
N ILE A 463 -20.65 8.43 14.85
CA ILE A 463 -20.65 9.89 14.91
C ILE A 463 -21.06 10.28 16.34
N PRO A 464 -20.13 10.67 17.22
CA PRO A 464 -20.44 11.11 18.58
C PRO A 464 -21.46 12.27 18.59
N ALA A 465 -22.14 12.48 19.73
CA ALA A 465 -22.98 13.67 19.92
C ALA A 465 -22.12 14.94 19.76
N GLY A 466 -22.54 15.86 18.89
CA GLY A 466 -21.76 17.05 18.51
C GLY A 466 -20.58 16.78 17.57
N GLY A 467 -20.29 15.52 17.23
CA GLY A 467 -19.22 15.13 16.30
C GLY A 467 -19.65 15.19 14.84
N SER A 468 -18.65 15.06 13.96
CA SER A 468 -18.86 15.05 12.50
C SER A 468 -18.12 13.89 11.85
N THR A 469 -18.63 13.47 10.70
CA THR A 469 -17.94 12.60 9.76
C THR A 469 -18.03 13.20 8.36
N SER A 470 -17.03 12.94 7.53
CA SER A 470 -16.97 13.45 6.16
C SER A 470 -16.70 12.32 5.19
N PHE A 471 -17.39 12.36 4.07
CA PHE A 471 -17.13 11.50 2.92
C PHE A 471 -17.15 12.31 1.64
N GLY A 472 -16.67 11.71 0.56
CA GLY A 472 -16.77 12.34 -0.74
C GLY A 472 -16.97 11.34 -1.85
N PHE A 473 -17.35 11.86 -3.00
CA PHE A 473 -17.52 11.06 -4.20
C PHE A 473 -17.09 11.82 -5.44
N GLN A 474 -16.63 11.08 -6.44
CA GLN A 474 -16.47 11.54 -7.81
C GLN A 474 -17.71 11.15 -8.61
N ALA A 475 -18.19 12.05 -9.46
CA ALA A 475 -19.27 11.80 -10.39
C ALA A 475 -18.97 12.38 -11.78
N ASN A 476 -19.50 11.76 -12.82
CA ASN A 476 -19.64 12.39 -14.13
C ASN A 476 -20.91 13.25 -14.16
N HIS A 477 -20.94 14.31 -14.97
CA HIS A 477 -22.15 15.12 -15.20
C HIS A 477 -22.33 15.50 -16.69
N THR A 478 -23.59 15.56 -17.15
CA THR A 478 -23.96 16.00 -18.52
C THR A 478 -24.28 17.50 -18.58
N GLY A 479 -23.51 18.33 -17.87
CA GLY A 479 -23.65 19.79 -17.82
C GLY A 479 -24.28 20.38 -16.55
N ASN A 480 -24.65 19.56 -15.56
CA ASN A 480 -25.12 20.04 -14.26
C ASN A 480 -24.19 19.57 -13.12
N ALA A 481 -23.36 20.48 -12.62
CA ALA A 481 -22.42 20.23 -11.53
C ALA A 481 -22.85 20.83 -10.18
N ALA A 482 -24.16 21.04 -9.97
CA ALA A 482 -24.66 21.50 -8.67
C ALA A 482 -24.38 20.47 -7.55
N ALA A 483 -24.42 20.92 -6.30
CA ALA A 483 -24.30 20.04 -5.14
C ALA A 483 -25.54 19.15 -4.96
N ALA A 484 -25.35 18.00 -4.33
CA ALA A 484 -26.43 17.15 -3.85
C ALA A 484 -27.34 17.88 -2.85
N SER A 485 -28.59 17.43 -2.77
CA SER A 485 -29.61 18.05 -1.90
C SER A 485 -30.56 17.03 -1.27
N GLY A 486 -31.39 17.47 -0.32
CA GLY A 486 -32.42 16.62 0.30
C GLY A 486 -31.85 15.56 1.24
N PHE A 487 -30.90 15.94 2.08
CA PHE A 487 -30.19 15.02 2.97
C PHE A 487 -31.07 14.50 4.12
N THR A 488 -31.05 13.18 4.32
CA THR A 488 -31.64 12.51 5.48
C THR A 488 -30.65 11.52 6.09
N LEU A 489 -30.41 11.62 7.40
CA LEU A 489 -29.55 10.70 8.17
C LEU A 489 -30.43 9.65 8.85
N ASN A 490 -30.26 8.38 8.48
CA ASN A 490 -31.07 7.26 8.99
C ASN A 490 -32.59 7.52 8.94
N GLY A 491 -33.03 8.22 7.89
CA GLY A 491 -34.44 8.59 7.68
C GLY A 491 -34.89 9.90 8.33
N VAL A 492 -34.01 10.61 9.05
CA VAL A 492 -34.30 11.91 9.68
C VAL A 492 -33.74 13.04 8.83
N ALA A 493 -34.55 14.06 8.52
CA ALA A 493 -34.11 15.20 7.71
C ALA A 493 -32.99 16.01 8.38
N CYS A 494 -31.94 16.33 7.61
CA CYS A 494 -30.86 17.19 8.07
C CYS A 494 -31.08 18.66 7.67
N ALA A 495 -30.61 19.59 8.51
CA ALA A 495 -30.54 20.99 8.17
C ALA A 495 -29.41 21.24 7.15
N ALA A 496 -29.65 22.13 6.18
CA ALA A 496 -28.60 22.65 5.31
C ALA A 496 -27.66 23.54 6.12
N GLY A 497 -26.36 23.42 5.87
CA GLY A 497 -25.33 23.88 6.79
C GLY A 497 -24.52 25.10 6.41
#